data_AF-V4NTV3-F1
#
_entry.id   AF-V4NTV3-F1
#
_cell.length_a   1.000
_cell.length_b   1.000
_cell.length_c   1.000
_cell.angle_alpha   90.00
_cell.angle_beta   90.00
_cell.angle_gamma   90.00
#
_symmetry.space_group_name_H-M   'P 1'
#
loop_
_entity.id
_entity.type
_entity.pdbx_description
1 polymer ?
#
loop_
_entity_poly.entity_id
_entity_poly.type
_entity_poly.pdbx_seq_one_letter_code
_entity_poly.pdbx_strand_id
1 'polypeptide(L)'
;MSLREIALRVATPRGHFIGTPEQIADRFQQWLEGRGSDGFNLFESVPGQLELFVDEVVPILQKRGIYKTEYPGTTFRETLGLDVPGNCNTLRRAIAAE
;
A
#
# COMPACT_ATOMS: atom_id res chain seq x y z
N MET A 1 2.04 -21.25 29.50
CA MET A 1 2.44 -20.44 28.32
C MET A 1 3.96 -20.37 28.29
N SER A 2 4.61 -20.84 27.23
CA SER A 2 6.07 -20.86 27.06
C SER A 2 6.56 -19.64 26.28
N LEU A 3 7.85 -19.30 26.40
CA LEU A 3 8.48 -18.20 25.65
C LEU A 3 8.28 -18.34 24.14
N ARG A 4 8.27 -19.57 23.62
CA ARG A 4 7.96 -19.90 22.22
C ARG A 4 6.53 -19.51 21.84
N GLU A 5 5.56 -19.78 22.70
CA GLU A 5 4.15 -19.43 22.45
C GLU A 5 3.93 -17.92 22.49
N ILE A 6 4.61 -17.20 23.39
CA ILE A 6 4.61 -15.73 23.40
C ILE A 6 5.23 -15.19 22.11
N ALA A 7 6.41 -15.69 21.73
CA ALA A 7 7.11 -15.28 20.52
C ALA A 7 6.26 -15.50 19.27
N LEU A 8 5.61 -16.66 19.13
CA LEU A 8 4.72 -16.94 17.99
C LEU A 8 3.52 -15.99 17.96
N ARG A 9 2.93 -15.66 19.11
CA ARG A 9 1.77 -14.75 19.19
C ARG A 9 2.12 -13.29 18.90
N VAL A 10 3.34 -12.87 19.21
CA VAL A 10 3.84 -11.50 18.93
C VAL A 10 4.39 -11.39 17.51
N ALA A 11 4.96 -12.45 16.97
CA ALA A 11 5.52 -12.47 15.61
C ALA A 11 4.44 -12.36 14.52
N THR A 12 3.22 -12.82 14.80
CA THR A 12 2.04 -12.62 13.93
C THR A 12 0.94 -11.89 14.69
N PRO A 13 1.09 -10.56 14.91
CA PRO A 13 0.02 -9.77 15.49
C PRO A 13 -1.23 -9.93 14.61
N ARG A 14 -2.36 -10.31 15.20
CA ARG A 14 -3.64 -10.28 14.48
C ARG A 14 -3.89 -8.83 14.07
N GLY A 15 -3.78 -8.57 12.76
CA GLY A 15 -3.80 -7.22 12.22
C GLY A 15 -5.10 -6.49 12.50
N HIS A 16 -5.04 -5.16 12.48
CA HIS A 16 -6.20 -4.27 12.64
C HIS A 16 -7.25 -4.39 11.52
N PHE A 17 -7.11 -5.34 10.60
CA PHE A 17 -7.91 -5.47 9.36
C PHE A 17 -8.64 -6.82 9.30
N ILE A 18 -9.44 -7.10 10.33
CA ILE A 18 -10.36 -8.25 10.37
C ILE A 18 -11.79 -7.71 10.41
N GLY A 19 -12.65 -8.14 9.49
CA GLY A 19 -14.03 -7.66 9.38
C GLY A 19 -14.63 -7.91 8.00
N THR A 20 -15.79 -7.29 7.73
CA THR A 20 -16.41 -7.28 6.40
C THR A 20 -15.62 -6.37 5.44
N PRO A 21 -15.83 -6.50 4.11
CA PRO A 21 -15.18 -5.64 3.13
C PRO A 21 -15.41 -4.14 3.41
N GLU A 22 -16.62 -3.75 3.84
CA GLU A 22 -16.94 -2.37 4.21
C GLU A 22 -16.17 -1.91 5.43
N GLN A 23 -16.08 -2.74 6.47
CA GLN A 23 -15.32 -2.41 7.69
C GLN A 23 -13.83 -2.24 7.39
N ILE A 24 -13.29 -3.04 6.48
CA ILE A 24 -11.91 -2.91 6.02
C ILE A 24 -11.77 -1.60 5.26
N ALA A 25 -12.64 -1.31 4.29
CA ALA A 25 -12.62 -0.05 3.53
C ALA A 25 -12.74 1.20 4.42
N ASP A 26 -13.60 1.16 5.44
CA ASP A 26 -13.74 2.23 6.44
C ASP A 26 -12.44 2.49 7.18
N ARG A 27 -11.72 1.43 7.58
CA ARG A 27 -10.42 1.56 8.24
C ARG A 27 -9.36 2.14 7.30
N PHE A 28 -9.31 1.72 6.05
CA PHE A 28 -8.40 2.29 5.05
C PHE A 28 -8.66 3.80 4.87
N GLN A 29 -9.92 4.19 4.73
CA GLN A 29 -10.32 5.59 4.60
C GLN A 29 -9.93 6.40 5.84
N GLN A 30 -10.21 5.88 7.05
CA GLN A 30 -9.87 6.56 8.30
C GLN A 30 -8.37 6.84 8.41
N TRP A 31 -7.52 5.88 8.04
CA TRP A 31 -6.07 6.05 8.08
C TRP A 31 -5.57 7.07 7.05
N LEU A 32 -6.15 7.07 5.85
CA LEU A 32 -5.80 8.02 4.80
C LEU A 32 -6.20 9.45 5.21
N GLU A 33 -7.44 9.66 5.63
CA GLU A 33 -7.97 10.96 6.05
C GLU A 33 -7.26 11.48 7.33
N GLY A 34 -6.93 10.57 8.24
CA GLY A 34 -6.16 10.85 9.44
C GLY A 34 -4.67 11.09 9.19
N ARG A 35 -4.20 11.04 7.93
CA ARG A 35 -2.78 11.11 7.56
C ARG A 35 -1.89 10.11 8.31
N GLY A 36 -2.47 8.96 8.64
CA GLY A 36 -1.77 7.83 9.26
C GLY A 36 -0.99 6.98 8.25
N SER A 37 -1.37 7.03 6.98
CA SER A 37 -0.62 6.40 5.88
C SER A 37 -0.98 6.96 4.51
N ASP A 38 0.00 6.99 3.59
CA ASP A 38 -0.19 7.29 2.15
C ASP A 38 -0.47 6.02 1.31
N GLY A 39 -0.24 4.83 1.89
CA GLY A 39 -0.43 3.56 1.20
C GLY A 39 -0.24 2.36 2.13
N PHE A 40 -0.60 1.17 1.65
CA PHE A 40 -0.54 -0.04 2.47
C PHE A 40 0.24 -1.13 1.74
N ASN A 41 1.07 -1.85 2.50
CA ASN A 41 1.66 -3.10 2.04
C ASN A 41 0.77 -4.24 2.54
N LEU A 42 0.18 -5.00 1.62
CA LEU A 42 -0.68 -6.13 1.94
C LEU A 42 0.15 -7.40 2.02
N PHE A 43 -0.04 -8.15 3.10
CA PHE A 43 0.54 -9.47 3.28
C PHE A 43 -0.58 -10.52 3.29
N GLU A 44 -0.44 -11.53 2.44
CA GLU A 44 -1.34 -12.67 2.41
C GLU A 44 -0.99 -13.64 3.54
N SER A 45 -1.86 -13.73 4.53
CA SER A 45 -1.69 -14.62 5.68
C SER A 45 -2.36 -15.97 5.48
N VAL A 46 -3.35 -16.04 4.58
CA VAL A 46 -4.09 -17.26 4.22
C VAL A 46 -4.28 -17.31 2.70
N PRO A 47 -4.25 -18.50 2.07
CA PRO A 47 -4.47 -18.61 0.63
C PRO A 47 -5.81 -18.01 0.20
N GLY A 48 -5.81 -17.22 -0.87
CA GLY A 48 -7.03 -16.62 -1.43
C GLY A 48 -7.39 -15.27 -0.80
N GLN A 49 -6.61 -14.78 0.18
CA GLN A 49 -6.92 -13.53 0.88
C GLN A 49 -6.75 -12.32 -0.05
N LEU A 50 -5.75 -12.36 -0.93
CA LEU A 50 -5.48 -11.28 -1.85
C LEU A 50 -6.60 -11.16 -2.88
N GLU A 51 -7.04 -12.27 -3.45
CA GLU A 51 -8.17 -12.34 -4.39
C GLU A 51 -9.44 -11.78 -3.73
N LEU A 52 -9.78 -12.24 -2.52
CA LEU A 52 -10.94 -11.73 -1.78
C LEU A 52 -10.86 -10.22 -1.54
N PHE A 53 -9.67 -9.70 -1.21
CA PHE A 53 -9.47 -8.26 -1.03
C PHE A 53 -9.66 -7.48 -2.33
N VAL A 54 -9.11 -8.00 -3.43
CA VAL A 54 -9.23 -7.38 -4.75
C VAL A 54 -10.69 -7.38 -5.24
N ASP A 55 -11.41 -8.48 -5.00
CA ASP A 55 -12.78 -8.63 -5.50
C ASP A 55 -13.80 -7.86 -4.66
N GLU A 56 -13.63 -7.80 -3.33
CA GLU A 56 -14.64 -7.25 -2.43
C GLU A 56 -14.29 -5.85 -1.90
N VAL A 57 -13.01 -5.55 -1.62
CA VAL A 57 -12.62 -4.29 -0.96
C VAL A 57 -12.24 -3.22 -1.98
N VAL A 58 -11.46 -3.56 -3.01
CA VAL A 58 -10.98 -2.59 -4.01
C VAL A 58 -12.14 -1.84 -4.70
N PRO A 59 -13.26 -2.47 -5.11
CA PRO A 59 -14.38 -1.75 -5.71
C PRO A 59 -15.01 -0.72 -4.78
N ILE A 60 -15.05 -1.00 -3.47
CA ILE A 60 -15.55 -0.07 -2.46
C ILE A 60 -14.62 1.14 -2.36
N LEU A 61 -13.31 0.92 -2.31
CA LEU A 61 -12.32 1.99 -2.26
C LEU A 61 -12.37 2.87 -3.53
N GLN A 62 -12.54 2.27 -4.69
CA GLN A 62 -12.71 2.98 -5.98
C GLN A 62 -14.00 3.80 -6.00
N LYS A 63 -15.13 3.22 -5.56
CA LYS A 63 -16.42 3.94 -5.46
C LYS A 63 -16.34 5.15 -4.54
N ARG A 64 -15.51 5.08 -3.51
CA ARG A 64 -15.23 6.18 -2.56
C ARG A 64 -14.22 7.20 -3.09
N GLY A 65 -13.59 6.95 -4.24
CA GLY A 65 -12.60 7.85 -4.84
C GLY A 65 -11.24 7.87 -4.15
N ILE A 66 -10.98 6.92 -3.25
CA ILE A 66 -9.71 6.83 -2.49
C ILE A 66 -8.73 5.81 -3.07
N TYR A 67 -9.12 5.10 -4.13
CA TYR A 67 -8.25 4.19 -4.86
C TYR A 67 -8.43 4.37 -6.37
N LYS A 68 -7.34 4.18 -7.12
CA LYS A 68 -7.31 4.36 -8.57
C LYS A 68 -8.19 3.33 -9.30
N THR A 69 -8.84 3.77 -10.37
CA THR A 69 -9.60 2.92 -11.30
C THR A 69 -8.77 2.45 -12.49
N GLU A 70 -7.69 3.16 -12.80
CA GLU A 70 -6.72 2.83 -13.85
C GLU A 70 -5.30 3.18 -13.39
N TYR A 71 -4.30 2.59 -14.05
CA TYR A 71 -2.91 2.91 -13.78
C TYR A 71 -2.50 4.14 -14.59
N PRO A 72 -1.93 5.20 -13.96
CA PRO A 72 -1.62 6.45 -14.64
C PRO A 72 -0.42 6.38 -15.59
N GLY A 73 0.30 5.25 -15.62
CA GLY A 73 1.49 5.07 -16.44
C GLY A 73 1.97 3.62 -16.50
N THR A 74 3.15 3.44 -17.09
CA THR A 74 3.77 2.14 -17.36
C THR A 74 4.88 1.80 -16.36
N THR A 75 5.36 2.79 -15.63
CA THR A 75 6.42 2.63 -14.64
C THR A 75 5.84 2.67 -13.23
N PHE A 76 6.58 2.07 -12.31
CA PHE A 76 6.25 2.12 -10.89
C PHE A 76 6.25 3.56 -10.35
N ARG A 77 7.14 4.42 -10.85
CA ARG A 77 7.22 5.83 -10.44
C ARG A 77 5.98 6.61 -10.84
N GLU A 78 5.53 6.47 -12.10
CA GLU A 78 4.28 7.08 -12.57
C GLU A 78 3.09 6.60 -11.73
N THR A 79 3.04 5.31 -11.40
CA THR A 79 2.00 4.74 -10.54
C THR A 79 1.96 5.36 -9.14
N LEU A 80 3.12 5.80 -8.63
CA LEU A 80 3.25 6.49 -7.33
C LEU A 80 3.19 8.02 -7.44
N GLY A 81 3.06 8.59 -8.65
CA GLY A 81 3.12 10.04 -8.87
C GLY A 81 4.51 10.65 -8.62
N LEU A 82 5.58 9.88 -8.84
CA LEU A 82 6.96 10.32 -8.62
C LEU A 82 7.68 10.64 -9.93
N ASP A 83 8.43 11.73 -9.93
CA ASP A 83 9.32 12.08 -11.04
C ASP A 83 10.52 11.14 -11.15
N VAL A 84 11.09 11.06 -12.37
CA VAL A 84 12.35 10.37 -12.60
C VAL A 84 13.51 11.33 -12.27
N PRO A 85 14.31 11.05 -11.22
CA PRO A 85 15.43 11.92 -10.89
C PRO A 85 16.49 11.86 -12.00
N GLY A 86 16.97 13.02 -12.42
CA GLY A 86 18.08 13.11 -13.36
C GLY A 86 19.35 12.47 -12.80
N ASN A 87 20.12 11.79 -13.64
CA ASN A 87 21.39 11.23 -13.24
C ASN A 87 22.36 12.35 -12.82
N CYS A 88 22.81 12.31 -11.57
CA CYS A 88 23.65 13.37 -10.99
C CYS A 88 25.00 13.52 -11.69
N ASN A 89 25.54 12.45 -12.29
CA ASN A 89 26.79 12.51 -13.03
C ASN A 89 26.59 13.13 -14.42
N THR A 90 25.44 12.89 -15.07
CA THR A 90 25.09 13.55 -16.33
C THR A 90 24.91 15.05 -16.12
N LEU A 91 24.20 15.45 -15.07
CA LEU A 91 23.99 16.87 -14.73
C LEU A 91 25.33 17.57 -14.40
N ARG A 92 26.19 16.93 -13.61
CA ARG A 92 27.53 17.47 -13.28
C ARG A 92 28.41 17.65 -14.51
N ARG A 93 28.37 16.71 -15.47
CA ARG A 93 29.13 16.82 -16.72
C ARG A 93 28.64 17.97 -17.60
N ALA A 94 27.33 18.22 -17.63
CA ALA A 94 26.76 19.34 -18.39
C ALA A 94 27.23 20.69 -17.82
N ILE A 95 27.19 20.85 -16.49
CA ILE A 95 27.66 22.07 -15.81
C ILE A 95 29.17 22.29 -16.01
N ALA A 96 29.98 21.23 -15.98
CA ALA A 96 31.43 21.35 -16.17
C ALA A 96 31.86 21.59 -17.64
N ALA A 97 30.93 21.46 -18.60
CA ALA A 97 31.16 21.71 -20.02
C ALA A 97 30.74 23.12 -20.44
N GLU A 98 30.13 23.90 -19.53
CA GLU A 98 29.80 25.33 -19.64
C GLU A 98 30.92 26.18 -19.02
#